data_AF-A0AAW5P298-F1
#
_entry.id   AF-A0AAW5P298-F1
#
_cell.length_a   1.000
_cell.length_b   1.000
_cell.length_c   1.000
_cell.angle_alpha   90.00
_cell.angle_beta   90.00
_cell.angle_gamma   90.00
#
_symmetry.space_group_name_H-M   'P 1'
#
loop_
_entity.id
_entity.type
_entity.pdbx_description
1 polymer ?
#
loop_
_entity_poly.entity_id
_entity_poly.type
_entity_poly.pdbx_seq_one_letter_code
_entity_poly.pdbx_strand_id
1 'polypeptide(L)'
;MIMIIKRLYFIATVLFAFSVCSCGGENYPDHPWEWDQDTEEEDPNPDIIEQGWTAVDNLGKLPDYIQVYKSPENLAGKKAIAYIAVADMTKAKFEVLGDIAFSQEANGYGGKALNTPSEFYESSKDPIVVNGGLFFASGVLLFTESGNS
;
A
#
# COMPACT_ATOMS: atom_id res chain seq x y z
N MET A 1 53.84 -3.29 31.84
CA MET A 1 53.32 -4.19 30.79
C MET A 1 52.04 -4.93 31.23
N ILE A 2 52.02 -5.61 32.39
CA ILE A 2 50.85 -6.36 32.91
C ILE A 2 49.60 -5.49 33.16
N MET A 3 49.75 -4.25 33.64
CA MET A 3 48.61 -3.34 33.88
C MET A 3 47.96 -2.79 32.60
N ILE A 4 48.71 -2.66 31.51
CA ILE A 4 48.20 -2.18 30.22
C ILE A 4 47.38 -3.29 29.54
N ILE A 5 47.84 -4.54 29.63
CA ILE A 5 47.13 -5.72 29.14
C ILE A 5 45.79 -5.89 29.88
N LYS A 6 45.76 -5.72 31.21
CA LYS A 6 44.52 -5.77 32.00
C LYS A 6 43.50 -4.70 31.60
N ARG A 7 43.96 -3.47 31.29
CA ARG A 7 43.09 -2.39 30.79
C ARG A 7 42.55 -2.68 29.39
N LEU A 8 43.36 -3.25 28.50
CA LEU A 8 42.94 -3.61 27.15
C LEU A 8 41.91 -4.76 27.16
N TYR A 9 42.09 -5.76 28.01
CA TYR A 9 41.09 -6.83 28.21
C TYR A 9 39.78 -6.29 28.76
N PHE A 10 39.82 -5.32 29.69
CA PHE A 10 38.63 -4.71 30.27
C PHE A 10 37.85 -3.87 29.26
N ILE A 11 38.54 -3.16 28.36
CA ILE A 11 37.91 -2.39 27.28
C ILE A 11 37.29 -3.31 26.23
N ALA A 12 37.98 -4.42 25.90
CA ALA A 12 37.49 -5.40 24.94
C ALA A 12 36.23 -6.14 25.42
N THR A 13 36.14 -6.49 26.72
CA THR A 13 34.93 -7.10 27.28
C THR A 13 33.75 -6.14 27.36
N VAL A 14 33.99 -4.86 27.63
CA VAL A 14 32.92 -3.84 27.61
C VAL A 14 32.38 -3.61 26.20
N LEU A 15 33.24 -3.54 25.18
CA LEU A 15 32.81 -3.39 23.77
C LEU A 15 32.03 -4.61 23.26
N PHE A 16 32.41 -5.83 23.66
CA PHE A 16 31.68 -7.04 23.32
C PHE A 16 30.29 -7.11 24.01
N ALA A 17 30.17 -6.58 25.23
CA ALA A 17 28.90 -6.50 25.96
C ALA A 17 27.91 -5.49 25.34
N PHE A 18 28.39 -4.38 24.76
CA PHE A 18 27.54 -3.45 24.01
C PHE A 18 27.07 -4.01 22.65
N SER A 19 27.83 -4.94 22.05
CA SER A 19 27.47 -5.56 20.78
C SER A 19 26.33 -6.58 20.87
N VAL A 20 26.05 -7.13 22.06
CA VAL A 20 24.98 -8.13 22.27
C VAL A 20 23.67 -7.53 22.81
N CYS A 21 23.61 -6.21 23.01
CA CYS A 21 22.44 -5.53 23.57
C CYS A 21 21.61 -4.75 22.51
N SER A 22 21.82 -5.01 21.22
CA SER A 22 21.05 -4.38 20.15
C SER A 22 20.24 -5.40 19.34
N CYS A 23 19.48 -6.23 20.04
CA CYS A 23 18.37 -6.99 19.47
C CYS A 23 17.15 -6.87 20.39
N GLY A 24 16.79 -5.65 20.77
CA GLY A 24 15.41 -5.35 21.14
C GLY A 24 14.71 -4.94 19.86
N GLY A 25 14.16 -5.91 19.11
CA GLY A 25 13.19 -5.58 18.07
C GLY A 25 12.08 -4.78 18.73
N GLU A 26 11.83 -3.56 18.24
CA GLU A 26 10.67 -2.79 18.65
C GLU A 26 9.44 -3.66 18.37
N ASN A 27 8.81 -4.18 19.43
CA ASN A 27 7.48 -4.77 19.29
C ASN A 27 6.53 -3.59 19.18
N TYR A 28 6.13 -3.28 17.96
CA TYR A 28 4.97 -2.43 17.74
C TYR A 28 3.76 -3.18 18.30
N PRO A 29 2.88 -2.51 19.06
CA PRO A 29 1.66 -3.14 19.52
C PRO A 29 0.86 -3.59 18.30
N ASP A 30 0.46 -4.85 18.27
CA ASP A 30 -0.42 -5.42 17.24
C ASP A 30 -1.55 -4.43 16.98
N HIS A 31 -1.59 -3.92 15.76
CA HIS A 31 -2.64 -3.01 15.39
C HIS A 31 -3.92 -3.80 15.15
N PRO A 32 -5.11 -3.29 15.55
CA PRO A 32 -6.39 -3.98 15.33
C PRO A 32 -6.72 -4.27 13.85
N TRP A 33 -5.93 -3.74 12.92
CA TRP A 33 -6.05 -3.91 11.46
C TRP A 33 -4.90 -4.76 10.87
N GLU A 34 -4.04 -5.34 11.70
CA GLU A 34 -3.14 -6.38 11.23
C GLU A 34 -4.00 -7.58 10.84
N TRP A 35 -3.87 -7.97 9.57
CA TRP A 35 -4.59 -9.09 9.02
C TRP A 35 -4.02 -10.35 9.68
N ASP A 36 -4.88 -11.13 10.35
CA ASP A 36 -4.48 -12.40 10.95
C ASP A 36 -3.79 -13.26 9.87
N GLN A 37 -2.50 -13.57 10.06
CA GLN A 37 -1.73 -14.35 9.07
C GLN A 37 -2.12 -15.83 9.00
N ASP A 38 -3.12 -16.25 9.76
CA ASP A 38 -3.48 -17.65 9.90
C ASP A 38 -4.89 -17.91 9.34
N THR A 39 -4.92 -18.68 8.25
CA THR A 39 -6.09 -19.28 7.58
C THR A 39 -7.05 -18.29 6.90
N GLU A 40 -6.61 -17.73 5.77
CA GLU A 40 -7.56 -17.49 4.67
C GLU A 40 -8.09 -18.86 4.24
N GLU A 41 -9.32 -19.21 4.63
CA GLU A 41 -10.07 -20.17 3.83
C GLU A 41 -10.13 -19.56 2.43
N GLU A 42 -9.57 -20.25 1.42
CA GLU A 42 -9.75 -19.87 0.02
C GLU A 42 -11.24 -20.01 -0.29
N ASP A 43 -12.01 -18.96 -0.01
CA ASP A 43 -13.37 -18.83 -0.50
C ASP A 43 -13.24 -18.84 -2.03
N PRO A 44 -13.82 -19.82 -2.74
CA PRO A 44 -13.60 -19.96 -4.17
C PRO A 44 -14.05 -18.68 -4.86
N ASN A 45 -13.10 -17.86 -5.31
CA ASN A 45 -13.40 -16.66 -6.08
C ASN A 45 -14.05 -17.13 -7.40
N PRO A 46 -15.37 -16.93 -7.58
CA PRO A 46 -16.05 -17.41 -8.79
C PRO A 46 -15.48 -16.67 -9.99
N ASP A 47 -15.49 -17.31 -11.17
CA ASP A 47 -14.99 -16.67 -12.38
C ASP A 47 -15.71 -15.33 -12.61
N ILE A 48 -14.92 -14.27 -12.81
CA ILE A 48 -15.41 -12.89 -12.92
C ILE A 48 -16.44 -12.73 -14.06
N ILE A 49 -16.29 -13.50 -15.14
CA ILE A 49 -17.21 -13.50 -16.27
C ILE A 49 -18.51 -14.22 -15.92
N GLU A 50 -18.45 -15.33 -15.17
CA GLU A 50 -19.64 -16.03 -14.69
C GLU A 50 -20.51 -15.14 -13.78
N GLN A 51 -19.88 -14.18 -13.08
CA GLN A 51 -20.56 -13.15 -12.29
C GLN A 51 -21.15 -12.00 -13.13
N GLY A 52 -21.04 -12.06 -14.46
CA GLY A 52 -21.61 -11.08 -15.38
C GLY A 52 -20.76 -9.84 -15.62
N TRP A 53 -19.50 -9.83 -15.18
CA TRP A 53 -18.57 -8.76 -15.55
C TRP A 53 -18.12 -8.92 -16.99
N THR A 54 -17.87 -7.79 -17.66
CA THR A 54 -17.52 -7.77 -19.09
C THR A 54 -16.16 -7.16 -19.30
N ALA A 55 -15.31 -7.82 -20.10
CA ALA A 55 -13.99 -7.28 -20.44
C ALA A 55 -14.12 -5.93 -21.17
N VAL A 56 -13.26 -4.98 -20.82
CA VAL A 56 -13.23 -3.65 -21.39
C VAL A 56 -12.04 -3.53 -22.35
N ASP A 57 -12.29 -3.03 -23.55
CA ASP A 57 -11.29 -2.88 -24.62
C ASP A 57 -11.14 -1.43 -25.11
N ASN A 58 -11.90 -0.49 -24.56
CA ASN A 58 -11.97 0.91 -25.00
C ASN A 58 -11.27 1.92 -24.06
N LEU A 59 -10.40 1.45 -23.14
CA LEU A 59 -9.64 2.29 -22.20
C LEU A 59 -8.25 2.72 -22.72
N GLY A 60 -8.04 2.63 -24.03
CA GLY A 60 -6.73 2.81 -24.66
C GLY A 60 -5.88 1.54 -24.62
N LYS A 61 -4.58 1.67 -24.88
CA LYS A 61 -3.68 0.52 -24.98
C LYS A 61 -3.16 0.13 -23.59
N LEU A 62 -3.83 -0.82 -22.96
CA LEU A 62 -3.33 -1.47 -21.75
C LEU A 62 -2.23 -2.49 -22.10
N PRO A 63 -1.25 -2.72 -21.21
CA PRO A 63 -0.32 -3.85 -21.32
C PRO A 63 -1.08 -5.17 -21.30
N ASP A 64 -0.52 -6.20 -21.95
CA ASP A 64 -1.15 -7.53 -22.07
C ASP A 64 -1.29 -8.29 -20.74
N TYR A 65 -0.56 -7.86 -19.71
CA TYR A 65 -0.62 -8.39 -18.36
C TYR A 65 -1.66 -7.69 -17.47
N ILE A 66 -2.45 -6.75 -18.00
CA ILE A 66 -3.55 -6.08 -17.29
C ILE A 66 -4.85 -6.27 -18.09
N GLN A 67 -5.88 -6.79 -17.43
CA GLN A 67 -7.24 -6.86 -17.98
C GLN A 67 -8.19 -6.07 -17.08
N VAL A 68 -9.02 -5.23 -17.69
CA VAL A 68 -10.07 -4.50 -16.97
C VAL A 68 -11.43 -5.09 -17.32
N TYR A 69 -12.30 -5.18 -16.33
CA TYR A 69 -13.68 -5.61 -16.45
C TYR A 69 -14.63 -4.54 -15.93
N LYS A 70 -15.79 -4.40 -16.57
CA LYS A 70 -16.88 -3.52 -16.15
C LYS A 70 -17.99 -4.33 -15.50
N SER A 71 -18.58 -3.76 -14.46
CA SER A 71 -19.70 -4.36 -13.72
C SER A 71 -20.91 -4.65 -14.62
N PRO A 72 -21.73 -5.66 -14.27
CA PRO A 72 -23.07 -5.78 -14.82
C PRO A 72 -23.92 -4.54 -14.48
N GLU A 73 -25.09 -4.39 -15.12
CA GLU A 73 -25.99 -3.25 -14.88
C GLU A 73 -26.40 -3.12 -13.42
N ASN A 74 -26.60 -4.26 -12.74
CA ASN A 74 -26.93 -4.31 -11.31
C ASN A 74 -25.84 -5.06 -10.55
N LEU A 75 -25.13 -4.36 -9.68
CA LEU A 75 -24.16 -4.92 -8.76
C LEU A 75 -24.80 -5.02 -7.38
N ALA A 76 -24.85 -6.23 -6.80
CA ALA A 76 -25.50 -6.50 -5.52
C ALA A 76 -26.94 -5.95 -5.41
N GLY A 77 -27.71 -6.04 -6.50
CA GLY A 77 -29.10 -5.56 -6.58
C GLY A 77 -29.26 -4.05 -6.71
N LYS A 78 -28.17 -3.29 -6.91
CA LYS A 78 -28.20 -1.84 -7.15
C LYS A 78 -27.60 -1.50 -8.50
N LYS A 79 -28.16 -0.48 -9.16
CA LYS A 79 -27.52 0.12 -10.34
C LYS A 79 -26.23 0.81 -9.90
N ALA A 80 -25.11 0.31 -10.40
CA ALA A 80 -23.79 0.85 -10.15
C ALA A 80 -22.90 0.61 -11.37
N ILE A 81 -21.93 1.50 -11.56
CA ILE A 81 -20.84 1.31 -12.52
C ILE A 81 -19.57 1.13 -11.70
N ALA A 82 -18.96 -0.04 -11.82
CA ALA A 82 -17.67 -0.34 -11.19
C ALA A 82 -16.74 -1.02 -12.19
N TYR A 83 -15.45 -0.99 -11.88
CA TYR A 83 -14.42 -1.63 -12.67
C TYR A 83 -13.53 -2.51 -11.78
N ILE A 84 -13.08 -3.63 -12.33
CA ILE A 84 -12.06 -4.49 -11.73
C ILE A 84 -10.87 -4.51 -12.68
N ALA A 85 -9.68 -4.15 -12.18
CA ALA A 85 -8.43 -4.36 -12.90
C ALA A 85 -7.73 -5.60 -12.32
N VAL A 86 -7.43 -6.57 -13.19
CA VAL A 86 -6.69 -7.78 -12.85
C VAL A 86 -5.31 -7.68 -13.48
N ALA A 87 -4.26 -7.80 -12.68
CA ALA A 87 -2.88 -7.75 -13.13
C ALA A 87 -2.15 -9.07 -12.85
N ASP A 88 -1.41 -9.57 -13.82
CA ASP A 88 -0.45 -10.66 -13.62
C ASP A 88 0.78 -10.13 -12.89
N MET A 89 0.85 -10.38 -11.58
CA MET A 89 1.92 -9.90 -10.70
C MET A 89 3.30 -10.52 -10.98
N THR A 90 3.40 -11.53 -11.85
CA THR A 90 4.71 -12.00 -12.33
C THR A 90 5.36 -11.02 -13.32
N LYS A 91 4.54 -10.12 -13.90
CA LYS A 91 4.95 -9.09 -14.86
C LYS A 91 4.68 -7.67 -14.36
N ALA A 92 3.66 -7.50 -13.52
CA ALA A 92 3.24 -6.23 -12.97
C ALA A 92 4.00 -5.87 -11.68
N LYS A 93 3.96 -4.59 -11.31
CA LYS A 93 4.41 -4.07 -10.03
C LYS A 93 3.27 -3.29 -9.39
N PHE A 94 3.12 -3.44 -8.08
CA PHE A 94 2.24 -2.58 -7.28
C PHE A 94 3.11 -1.55 -6.56
N GLU A 95 2.75 -0.27 -6.69
CA GLU A 95 3.43 0.83 -6.02
C GLU A 95 2.40 1.74 -5.35
N VAL A 96 2.76 2.25 -4.17
CA VAL A 96 2.01 3.33 -3.52
C VAL A 96 2.67 4.64 -3.93
N LEU A 97 1.92 5.47 -4.67
CA LEU A 97 2.40 6.76 -5.15
C LEU A 97 2.18 7.86 -4.11
N GLY A 98 3.06 8.87 -4.13
CA GLY A 98 3.00 10.05 -3.26
C GLY A 98 4.17 10.14 -2.29
N ASP A 99 4.55 11.37 -1.96
CA ASP A 99 5.55 11.63 -0.93
C ASP A 99 4.94 11.40 0.46
N ILE A 100 5.71 10.85 1.39
CA ILE A 100 5.35 10.82 2.81
C ILE A 100 6.32 11.72 3.57
N ALA A 101 5.78 12.70 4.29
CA ALA A 101 6.55 13.55 5.17
C ALA A 101 5.81 13.79 6.48
N PHE A 102 6.56 13.91 7.57
CA PHE A 102 5.99 14.36 8.84
C PHE A 102 5.63 15.84 8.76
N SER A 103 4.38 16.18 9.05
CA SER A 103 3.92 17.55 9.26
C SER A 103 3.85 17.83 10.76
N GLN A 104 4.62 18.82 11.23
CA GLN A 104 4.52 19.29 12.62
C GLN A 104 3.17 19.94 12.89
N GLU A 105 2.59 20.63 11.91
CA GLU A 105 1.29 21.29 12.02
C GLU A 105 0.14 20.29 12.19
N ALA A 106 0.20 19.18 11.45
CA ALA A 106 -0.78 18.09 11.56
C ALA A 106 -0.41 17.06 12.64
N ASN A 107 0.77 17.18 13.26
CA ASN A 107 1.36 16.19 14.16
C ASN A 107 1.25 14.75 13.63
N GLY A 108 1.56 14.55 12.35
CA GLY A 108 1.34 13.28 11.66
C GLY A 108 2.06 13.18 10.32
N TYR A 109 2.12 11.98 9.75
CA TYR A 109 2.70 11.74 8.43
C TYR A 109 1.64 11.89 7.33
N GLY A 110 1.99 12.58 6.24
CA GLY A 110 1.11 12.76 5.10
C GLY A 110 1.83 13.29 3.86
N GLY A 111 1.07 13.47 2.78
CA GLY A 111 1.55 14.07 1.54
C GLY A 111 1.94 15.53 1.71
N LYS A 112 3.04 15.94 1.06
CA LYS A 112 3.41 17.37 0.95
C LYS A 112 2.47 18.15 0.02
N ALA A 113 1.86 17.45 -0.92
CA ALA A 113 0.94 18.01 -1.89
C ALA A 113 -0.26 17.06 -2.06
N LEU A 114 -1.40 17.65 -2.39
CA LEU A 114 -2.59 16.92 -2.82
C LEU A 114 -2.54 16.82 -4.33
N ASN A 115 -2.36 15.59 -4.84
CA ASN A 115 -2.41 15.31 -6.26
C ASN A 115 -3.65 14.46 -6.55
N THR A 116 -4.30 14.74 -7.65
CA THR A 116 -5.38 13.93 -8.24
C THR A 116 -4.80 12.67 -8.90
N PRO A 117 -5.61 11.61 -9.11
CA PRO A 117 -5.19 10.45 -9.91
C PRO A 117 -4.66 10.81 -11.29
N SER A 118 -5.23 11.85 -11.93
CA SER A 118 -4.77 12.32 -13.24
C SER A 118 -3.37 12.92 -13.17
N GLU A 119 -3.03 13.68 -12.12
CA GLU A 119 -1.68 14.22 -11.94
C GLU A 119 -0.66 13.13 -11.62
N PHE A 120 -1.06 12.11 -10.84
CA PHE A 120 -0.24 10.92 -10.65
C PHE A 120 -0.03 10.15 -11.95
N TYR A 121 -1.08 9.93 -12.74
CA TYR A 121 -0.97 9.31 -14.05
C TYR A 121 -0.03 10.08 -14.99
N GLU A 122 -0.15 11.42 -15.02
CA GLU A 122 0.68 12.24 -15.88
C GLU A 122 2.17 12.20 -15.48
N SER A 123 2.47 12.03 -14.20
CA SER A 123 3.85 12.00 -13.70
C SER A 123 4.48 10.60 -13.76
N SER A 124 3.77 9.56 -13.34
CA SER A 124 4.31 8.19 -13.28
C SER A 124 4.22 7.45 -14.61
N LYS A 125 3.21 7.77 -15.43
CA LYS A 125 2.83 7.04 -16.64
C LYS A 125 2.43 5.59 -16.38
N ASP A 126 2.02 5.28 -15.16
CA ASP A 126 1.51 3.95 -14.81
C ASP A 126 0.20 3.65 -15.55
N PRO A 127 -0.01 2.40 -15.98
CA PRO A 127 -1.18 2.04 -16.79
C PRO A 127 -2.50 2.13 -16.03
N ILE A 128 -2.48 1.94 -14.70
CA ILE A 128 -3.65 2.04 -13.83
C ILE A 128 -3.26 2.87 -12.60
N VAL A 129 -3.98 3.96 -12.36
CA VAL A 129 -3.84 4.79 -11.17
C VAL A 129 -5.20 4.94 -10.52
N VAL A 130 -5.29 4.56 -9.25
CA VAL A 130 -6.50 4.68 -8.44
C VAL A 130 -6.18 5.41 -7.15
N ASN A 131 -7.17 6.11 -6.59
CA ASN A 131 -7.01 6.71 -5.27
C ASN A 131 -6.75 5.60 -4.23
N GLY A 132 -5.85 5.90 -3.29
CA GLY A 132 -5.49 5.00 -2.18
C GLY A 132 -6.16 5.38 -0.86
N GLY A 133 -5.34 5.62 0.17
CA GLY A 133 -5.80 5.85 1.54
C GLY A 133 -6.48 7.21 1.79
N LEU A 134 -6.82 7.43 3.06
CA LEU A 134 -7.41 8.69 3.54
C LEU A 134 -6.37 9.81 3.58
N PHE A 135 -6.82 11.05 3.36
CA PHE A 135 -5.95 12.21 3.47
C PHE A 135 -6.66 13.40 4.12
N PHE A 136 -5.86 14.28 4.70
CA PHE A 136 -6.33 15.55 5.25
C PHE A 136 -6.17 16.64 4.20
N ALA A 137 -7.23 17.41 3.96
CA ALA A 137 -7.17 18.62 3.16
C ALA A 137 -7.90 19.75 3.87
N SER A 138 -7.27 20.93 3.93
CA SER A 138 -7.89 22.13 4.52
C SER A 138 -8.46 21.94 5.94
N GLY A 139 -7.81 21.11 6.77
CA GLY A 139 -8.22 20.83 8.15
C GLY A 139 -9.38 19.84 8.30
N VAL A 140 -9.81 19.20 7.22
CA VAL A 140 -10.89 18.19 7.22
C VAL A 140 -10.33 16.84 6.80
N LEU A 141 -10.75 15.78 7.50
CA LEU A 141 -10.56 14.39 7.05
C LEU A 141 -11.42 14.16 5.81
N LEU A 142 -10.79 13.94 4.67
CA LEU A 142 -11.49 13.60 3.44
C LEU A 142 -11.43 12.09 3.22
N PHE A 143 -12.60 11.54 2.92
CA PHE A 143 -12.74 10.19 2.40
C PHE A 143 -12.77 10.29 0.87
N THR A 144 -12.10 9.37 0.20
CA THR A 144 -12.33 9.14 -1.22
C THR A 144 -13.57 8.25 -1.35
N GLU A 145 -14.75 8.84 -1.50
CA GLU A 145 -15.87 8.10 -2.11
C GLU A 145 -15.58 8.04 -3.62
N SER A 146 -15.16 6.87 -4.11
CA SER A 146 -15.09 6.61 -5.55
C SER A 146 -16.51 6.45 -6.10
N GLY A 147 -17.18 7.58 -6.28
CA GLY A 147 -18.39 7.69 -7.05
C GLY A 147 -18.38 9.02 -7.76
N ASN A 148 -18.23 9.01 -9.08
CA ASN A 148 -18.78 10.10 -9.86
C ASN A 148 -19.42 9.58 -11.15
N SER A 149 -20.60 10.14 -11.37
CA SER A 149 -21.69 9.86 -12.32
C SER A 149 -21.29 9.54 -13.75
#